data_AF-A0A1Z5JYQ9-F1
#
_entry.id   AF-A0A1Z5JYQ9-F1
#
_cell.length_a   1.000
_cell.length_b   1.000
_cell.length_c   1.000
_cell.angle_alpha   90.00
_cell.angle_beta   90.00
_cell.angle_gamma   90.00
#
_symmetry.space_group_name_H-M   'P 1'
#
loop_
_entity.id
_entity.type
_entity.pdbx_description
1 polymer ?
#
loop_
_entity_poly.entity_id
_entity_poly.type
_entity_poly.pdbx_seq_one_letter_code
_entity_poly.pdbx_strand_id
1 'polypeptide(L)'
;MIPEPPSSVLADGKSRYAYAFVIGGCDPANRPTYQNYLFSIAVAARILKRLGSQADVVALFQMSQTSTESQLPIEDLQLLDSQNVIIYSIPPQWTGRESFYRTQLDKFRILGLQQYEKVLFLDGDIMPLCNLDPFLSSLHFQENVVIEGLREPFNGGFFLLKTGYLDEIQQIIARREHEAAKLDYPHFDLTMGWGQNLTNDPWTSKLQSGTQWSFLAAFADQGLLYYYTKYHRKSVSVLHRTGVVTHYGWNGAAVPKIRPFHQTTDVFLNKESPMIRLPGKHSQSKYPFNCFVHFTGLAKPWLKGGAPPDCCRPSTQYKSARHYWMFELAQLFKEQGRTDINVQTHWKKRKKIHIPPLGLFPTYSQVVNASSNLLTPLTRVYPQHAEVS
;
A
#
# COMPACT_ATOMS: atom_id res chain seq x y z
N MET A 1 -25.70 15.08 -19.40
CA MET A 1 -24.43 14.56 -19.97
C MET A 1 -23.45 14.42 -18.82
N ILE A 2 -23.02 13.20 -18.50
CA ILE A 2 -21.92 12.99 -17.56
C ILE A 2 -20.64 13.18 -18.40
N PRO A 3 -19.72 14.08 -18.02
CA PRO A 3 -18.47 14.25 -18.76
C PRO A 3 -17.68 12.94 -18.75
N GLU A 4 -17.06 12.60 -19.89
CA GLU A 4 -16.19 11.44 -19.97
C GLU A 4 -15.05 11.54 -18.93
N PRO A 5 -14.66 10.43 -18.30
CA PRO A 5 -13.53 10.43 -17.39
C PRO A 5 -12.27 10.89 -18.13
N PRO A 6 -11.37 11.64 -17.47
CA PRO A 6 -10.15 12.09 -18.10
C PRO A 6 -9.30 10.90 -18.56
N SER A 7 -8.69 11.00 -19.76
CA SER A 7 -7.68 10.03 -20.24
C SER A 7 -6.64 9.76 -19.16
N SER A 8 -6.28 8.49 -18.92
CA SER A 8 -5.23 8.08 -17.98
C SER A 8 -3.82 8.49 -18.41
N VAL A 9 -3.66 8.89 -19.68
CA VAL A 9 -2.39 9.32 -20.28
C VAL A 9 -2.49 10.82 -20.60
N LEU A 10 -1.47 11.59 -20.18
CA LEU A 10 -1.27 13.00 -20.52
C LEU A 10 -0.91 13.16 -22.00
N ALA A 11 -1.03 14.39 -22.52
CA ALA A 11 -0.72 14.70 -23.92
C ALA A 11 0.75 14.41 -24.30
N ASP A 12 1.65 14.32 -23.32
CA ASP A 12 3.07 13.99 -23.51
C ASP A 12 3.38 12.48 -23.36
N GLY A 13 2.35 11.63 -23.27
CA GLY A 13 2.49 10.17 -23.13
C GLY A 13 2.76 9.70 -21.70
N LYS A 14 2.84 10.58 -20.70
CA LYS A 14 3.03 10.18 -19.30
C LYS A 14 1.73 9.73 -18.66
N SER A 15 1.80 8.73 -17.79
CA SER A 15 0.64 8.35 -16.97
C SER A 15 0.28 9.46 -16.00
N ARG A 16 -1.02 9.72 -15.83
CA ARG A 16 -1.55 10.62 -14.80
C ARG A 16 -1.61 9.99 -13.42
N TYR A 17 -1.61 8.67 -13.36
CA TYR A 17 -1.87 7.92 -12.15
C TYR A 17 -0.78 6.88 -11.92
N ALA A 18 -0.62 6.47 -10.66
CA ALA A 18 0.28 5.38 -10.33
C ALA A 18 -0.29 4.48 -9.23
N TYR A 19 0.14 3.22 -9.25
CA TYR A 19 0.13 2.33 -8.10
C TYR A 19 1.45 2.49 -7.36
N ALA A 20 1.44 2.58 -6.04
CA ALA A 20 2.66 2.69 -5.25
C ALA A 20 2.74 1.65 -4.14
N PHE A 21 3.94 1.15 -3.92
CA PHE A 21 4.27 0.20 -2.86
C PHE A 21 5.45 0.72 -2.04
N VAL A 22 5.50 0.37 -0.76
CA VAL A 22 6.62 0.69 0.15
C VAL A 22 7.16 -0.58 0.79
N ILE A 23 8.48 -0.70 0.84
CA ILE A 23 9.20 -1.76 1.56
C ILE A 23 10.28 -1.13 2.44
N GLY A 24 10.26 -1.45 3.73
CA GLY A 24 11.27 -1.01 4.71
C GLY A 24 12.25 -2.11 5.11
N GLY A 25 13.43 -1.71 5.59
CA GLY A 25 14.43 -2.63 6.15
C GLY A 25 15.01 -3.62 5.16
N CYS A 26 15.29 -3.19 3.93
CA CYS A 26 15.96 -4.03 2.95
C CYS A 26 17.44 -4.21 3.31
N ASP A 27 17.83 -5.42 3.70
CA ASP A 27 19.23 -5.77 3.96
C ASP A 27 19.69 -6.88 3.01
N PRO A 28 20.45 -6.59 1.94
CA PRO A 28 20.91 -7.58 0.98
C PRO A 28 21.72 -8.74 1.58
N ALA A 29 22.35 -8.57 2.74
CA ALA A 29 22.96 -9.69 3.47
C ALA A 29 21.92 -10.70 4.00
N ASN A 30 20.66 -10.30 4.12
CA ASN A 30 19.53 -11.09 4.60
C ASN A 30 18.30 -10.99 3.67
N ARG A 31 18.53 -11.23 2.36
CA ARG A 31 17.49 -11.19 1.29
C ARG A 31 16.14 -11.80 1.67
N PRO A 32 16.05 -12.99 2.29
CA PRO A 32 14.77 -13.65 2.53
C PRO A 32 13.76 -12.86 3.38
N THR A 33 14.21 -11.84 4.11
CA THR A 33 13.38 -11.01 4.99
C THR A 33 12.54 -9.95 4.25
N TYR A 34 13.01 -9.46 3.09
CA TYR A 34 12.32 -8.43 2.30
C TYR A 34 12.00 -8.86 0.85
N GLN A 35 12.80 -9.77 0.28
CA GLN A 35 12.73 -10.11 -1.15
C GLN A 35 11.34 -10.62 -1.59
N ASN A 36 10.61 -11.28 -0.68
CA ASN A 36 9.25 -11.74 -0.96
C ASN A 36 8.26 -10.61 -1.26
N TYR A 37 8.48 -9.42 -0.69
CA TYR A 37 7.68 -8.24 -1.03
C TYR A 37 8.02 -7.73 -2.42
N LEU A 38 9.30 -7.76 -2.82
CA LEU A 38 9.69 -7.41 -4.20
C LEU A 38 9.05 -8.38 -5.21
N PHE A 39 9.04 -9.68 -4.90
CA PHE A 39 8.34 -10.69 -5.71
C PHE A 39 6.84 -10.39 -5.82
N SER A 40 6.23 -10.01 -4.70
CA SER A 40 4.81 -9.68 -4.67
C SER A 40 4.49 -8.41 -5.49
N ILE A 41 5.35 -7.38 -5.45
CA ILE A 41 5.23 -6.19 -6.30
C ILE A 41 5.37 -6.56 -7.78
N ALA A 42 6.38 -7.36 -8.15
CA ALA A 42 6.57 -7.81 -9.53
C ALA A 42 5.35 -8.60 -10.05
N VAL A 43 4.80 -9.49 -9.22
CA VAL A 43 3.55 -10.22 -9.53
C VAL A 43 2.38 -9.26 -9.70
N ALA A 44 2.22 -8.28 -8.80
CA ALA A 44 1.15 -7.29 -8.89
C ALA A 44 1.25 -6.45 -10.17
N ALA A 45 2.44 -5.94 -10.50
CA ALA A 45 2.70 -5.16 -11.70
C ALA A 45 2.37 -5.95 -12.97
N ARG A 46 2.81 -7.21 -13.04
CA ARG A 46 2.50 -8.13 -14.13
C ARG A 46 1.00 -8.33 -14.32
N ILE A 47 0.27 -8.56 -13.22
CA ILE A 47 -1.18 -8.76 -13.25
C ILE A 47 -1.88 -7.48 -13.77
N LEU A 48 -1.53 -6.31 -13.22
CA LEU A 48 -2.11 -5.03 -13.65
C LEU A 48 -1.89 -4.80 -15.15
N LYS A 49 -0.66 -5.01 -15.64
CA LYS A 49 -0.31 -4.89 -17.06
C LYS A 49 -1.16 -5.81 -17.94
N ARG A 50 -1.32 -7.09 -17.54
CA ARG A 50 -2.16 -8.06 -18.27
C ARG A 50 -3.65 -7.72 -18.26
N LEU A 51 -4.11 -7.03 -17.21
CA LEU A 51 -5.49 -6.55 -17.10
C LEU A 51 -5.70 -5.20 -17.81
N GLY A 52 -4.70 -4.72 -18.53
CA GLY A 52 -4.80 -3.53 -19.38
C GLY A 52 -4.61 -2.20 -18.64
N SER A 53 -4.07 -2.23 -17.41
CA SER A 53 -3.70 -1.02 -16.69
C SER A 53 -2.72 -0.17 -17.50
N GLN A 54 -2.99 1.13 -17.60
CA GLN A 54 -2.12 2.14 -18.19
C GLN A 54 -1.42 2.99 -17.12
N ALA A 55 -1.81 2.88 -15.85
CA ALA A 55 -1.13 3.58 -14.77
C ALA A 55 0.26 3.00 -14.48
N ASP A 56 1.19 3.87 -14.09
CA ASP A 56 2.55 3.49 -13.73
C ASP A 56 2.55 2.66 -12.44
N VAL A 57 3.55 1.80 -12.27
CA VAL A 57 3.79 1.08 -11.02
C VAL A 57 5.07 1.58 -10.39
N VAL A 58 4.99 2.04 -9.14
CA VAL A 58 6.09 2.64 -8.38
C VAL A 58 6.41 1.80 -7.16
N ALA A 59 7.68 1.48 -6.95
CA ALA A 59 8.17 0.83 -5.74
C ALA A 59 9.14 1.76 -5.00
N LEU A 60 8.84 2.04 -3.74
CA LEU A 60 9.72 2.78 -2.83
C LEU A 60 10.36 1.77 -1.87
N PHE A 61 11.69 1.74 -1.80
CA PHE A 61 12.40 0.87 -0.86
C PHE A 61 13.31 1.65 0.07
N GLN A 62 13.39 1.24 1.33
CA GLN A 62 14.31 1.77 2.31
C GLN A 62 15.31 0.68 2.69
N MET A 63 16.60 0.97 2.51
CA MET A 63 17.69 0.09 2.96
C MET A 63 17.73 0.05 4.49
N SER A 64 18.00 -1.12 5.06
CA SER A 64 18.17 -1.30 6.51
C SER A 64 19.27 -0.37 7.04
N GLN A 65 19.07 0.22 8.22
CA GLN A 65 20.09 1.06 8.86
C GLN A 65 21.36 0.27 9.20
N THR A 66 21.27 -1.06 9.31
CA THR A 66 22.41 -1.95 9.60
C THR A 66 23.01 -2.58 8.35
N SER A 67 22.49 -2.28 7.16
CA SER A 67 23.02 -2.87 5.93
C SER A 67 24.37 -2.26 5.57
N THR A 68 25.28 -3.08 5.07
CA THR A 68 26.55 -2.63 4.49
C THR A 68 26.42 -2.21 3.03
N GLU A 69 25.30 -2.59 2.38
CA GLU A 69 25.02 -2.27 0.99
C GLU A 69 24.21 -0.97 0.88
N SER A 70 24.46 -0.21 -0.18
CA SER A 70 23.73 1.04 -0.45
C SER A 70 22.52 0.86 -1.38
N GLN A 71 22.39 -0.31 -2.03
CA GLN A 71 21.35 -0.62 -2.99
C GLN A 71 20.86 -2.06 -2.89
N LEU A 72 19.72 -2.35 -3.51
CA LEU A 72 19.23 -3.71 -3.70
C LEU A 72 20.13 -4.48 -4.69
N PRO A 73 20.21 -5.82 -4.58
CA PRO A 73 20.91 -6.64 -5.57
C PRO A 73 20.39 -6.41 -6.99
N ILE A 74 21.29 -6.46 -7.98
CA ILE A 74 20.94 -6.17 -9.37
C ILE A 74 19.85 -7.09 -9.90
N GLU A 75 19.80 -8.37 -9.48
CA GLU A 75 18.78 -9.31 -9.96
C GLU A 75 17.38 -8.97 -9.43
N ASP A 76 17.30 -8.33 -8.26
CA ASP A 76 16.02 -7.89 -7.69
C ASP A 76 15.56 -6.59 -8.37
N LEU A 77 16.48 -5.70 -8.75
CA LEU A 77 16.19 -4.51 -9.56
C LEU A 77 15.74 -4.88 -10.97
N GLN A 78 16.44 -5.80 -11.64
CA GLN A 78 16.09 -6.31 -12.97
C GLN A 78 14.73 -7.02 -12.97
N LEU A 79 14.40 -7.75 -11.90
CA LEU A 79 13.08 -8.37 -11.77
C LEU A 79 11.96 -7.33 -11.82
N LEU A 80 12.08 -6.25 -11.04
CA LEU A 80 11.10 -5.17 -11.01
C LEU A 80 11.06 -4.39 -12.33
N ASP A 81 12.23 -4.05 -12.87
CA ASP A 81 12.37 -3.29 -14.12
C ASP A 81 11.75 -4.01 -15.32
N SER A 82 11.92 -5.35 -15.41
CA SER A 82 11.29 -6.15 -16.47
C SER A 82 9.75 -6.09 -16.48
N GLN A 83 9.14 -5.66 -15.36
CA GLN A 83 7.69 -5.46 -15.24
C GLN A 83 7.31 -3.97 -15.34
N ASN A 84 8.22 -3.13 -15.83
CA ASN A 84 8.09 -1.68 -15.95
C ASN A 84 7.81 -0.99 -14.60
N VAL A 85 8.35 -1.52 -13.49
CA VAL A 85 8.22 -0.89 -12.18
C VAL A 85 9.25 0.24 -12.06
N ILE A 86 8.80 1.44 -11.77
CA ILE A 86 9.65 2.60 -11.47
C ILE A 86 10.12 2.49 -10.02
N ILE A 87 11.44 2.43 -9.82
CA ILE A 87 12.04 2.15 -8.52
C ILE A 87 12.63 3.44 -7.94
N TYR A 88 12.30 3.73 -6.68
CA TYR A 88 12.93 4.78 -5.90
C TYR A 88 13.49 4.23 -4.60
N SER A 89 14.68 4.68 -4.23
CA SER A 89 15.19 4.52 -2.88
C SER A 89 14.69 5.66 -1.99
N ILE A 90 14.24 5.28 -0.80
CA ILE A 90 14.01 6.17 0.33
C ILE A 90 15.38 6.38 0.99
N PRO A 91 15.86 7.63 1.09
CA PRO A 91 17.15 7.91 1.71
C PRO A 91 17.22 7.37 3.14
N PRO A 92 18.39 6.87 3.57
CA PRO A 92 18.64 6.60 4.97
C PRO A 92 18.34 7.86 5.77
N GLN A 93 17.57 7.75 6.84
CA GLN A 93 17.51 8.82 7.84
C GLN A 93 18.23 8.35 9.08
N TRP A 94 19.24 9.12 9.44
CA TRP A 94 20.18 8.86 10.51
C TRP A 94 19.65 9.30 11.88
N THR A 95 18.55 10.06 11.89
CA THR A 95 17.82 10.43 13.10
C THR A 95 16.75 9.39 13.41
N GLY A 96 16.73 8.94 14.66
CA GLY A 96 15.78 7.95 15.16
C GLY A 96 16.09 6.51 14.75
N ARG A 97 15.40 5.56 15.39
CA ARG A 97 15.57 4.13 15.13
C ARG A 97 14.70 3.69 13.96
N GLU A 98 15.28 2.91 13.06
CA GLU A 98 14.52 2.14 12.10
C GLU A 98 13.44 1.29 12.81
N SER A 99 12.20 1.35 12.31
CA SER A 99 11.08 0.64 12.93
C SER A 99 9.91 0.49 11.98
N PHE A 100 9.03 -0.47 12.26
CA PHE A 100 7.80 -0.67 11.50
C PHE A 100 6.92 0.58 11.51
N TYR A 101 6.78 1.25 12.66
CA TYR A 101 6.05 2.50 12.78
C TYR A 101 6.49 3.52 11.72
N ARG A 102 7.80 3.71 11.53
CA ARG A 102 8.31 4.67 10.55
C ARG A 102 8.07 4.22 9.10
N THR A 103 8.29 2.95 8.79
CA THR A 103 7.96 2.40 7.47
C THR A 103 6.48 2.57 7.12
N GLN A 104 5.59 2.49 8.11
CA GLN A 104 4.16 2.77 7.91
C GLN A 104 3.92 4.25 7.56
N LEU A 105 4.72 5.19 8.07
CA LEU A 105 4.64 6.60 7.69
C LEU A 105 5.25 6.88 6.30
N ASP A 106 6.25 6.11 5.87
CA ASP A 106 6.83 6.24 4.52
C ASP A 106 5.81 5.97 3.40
N LYS A 107 4.69 5.29 3.71
CA LYS A 107 3.53 5.15 2.80
C LYS A 107 3.02 6.50 2.27
N PHE A 108 3.15 7.57 3.06
CA PHE A 108 2.67 8.89 2.68
C PHE A 108 3.64 9.67 1.79
N ARG A 109 4.85 9.15 1.51
CA ARG A 109 5.76 9.72 0.50
C ARG A 109 5.14 9.79 -0.90
N ILE A 110 4.11 8.98 -1.15
CA ILE A 110 3.34 9.05 -2.40
C ILE A 110 2.75 10.45 -2.65
N LEU A 111 2.51 11.26 -1.60
CA LEU A 111 2.05 12.65 -1.74
C LEU A 111 3.10 13.54 -2.41
N GLY A 112 4.38 13.16 -2.38
CA GLY A 112 5.48 13.84 -3.05
C GLY A 112 5.66 13.46 -4.52
N LEU A 113 4.95 12.44 -5.02
CA LEU A 113 5.04 12.00 -6.43
C LEU A 113 4.19 12.90 -7.33
N GLN A 114 4.48 14.20 -7.35
CA GLN A 114 3.68 15.25 -7.99
C GLN A 114 3.60 15.15 -9.52
N GLN A 115 4.40 14.26 -10.14
CA GLN A 115 4.22 13.90 -11.54
C GLN A 115 2.90 13.15 -11.81
N TYR A 116 2.27 12.59 -10.76
CA TYR A 116 0.95 11.97 -10.84
C TYR A 116 -0.09 12.84 -10.17
N GLU A 117 -1.32 12.84 -10.67
CA GLU A 117 -2.47 13.53 -10.07
C GLU A 117 -2.92 12.82 -8.78
N LYS A 118 -3.03 11.49 -8.84
CA LYS A 118 -3.39 10.64 -7.70
C LYS A 118 -2.58 9.35 -7.73
N VAL A 119 -2.30 8.82 -6.55
CA VAL A 119 -1.55 7.57 -6.38
C VAL A 119 -2.34 6.60 -5.51
N LEU A 120 -2.60 5.39 -6.01
CA LEU A 120 -3.18 4.30 -5.24
C LEU A 120 -2.06 3.55 -4.54
N PHE A 121 -1.97 3.72 -3.22
CA PHE A 121 -1.08 2.94 -2.39
C PHE A 121 -1.64 1.53 -2.17
N LEU A 122 -0.75 0.54 -2.29
CA LEU A 122 -0.99 -0.86 -2.00
C LEU A 122 0.14 -1.37 -1.08
N ASP A 123 -0.21 -2.06 0.01
CA ASP A 123 0.80 -2.79 0.78
C ASP A 123 1.52 -3.81 -0.11
N GLY A 124 2.80 -4.07 0.17
CA GLY A 124 3.63 -4.99 -0.62
C GLY A 124 3.12 -6.44 -0.64
N ASP A 125 2.10 -6.79 0.16
CA ASP A 125 1.45 -8.09 0.21
C ASP A 125 -0.01 -8.05 -0.29
N ILE A 126 -0.36 -7.03 -1.08
CA ILE A 126 -1.59 -6.97 -1.88
C ILE A 126 -1.34 -7.48 -3.30
N MET A 127 -2.20 -8.38 -3.75
CA MET A 127 -2.24 -8.86 -5.13
C MET A 127 -3.53 -8.39 -5.81
N PRO A 128 -3.47 -7.52 -6.82
CA PRO A 128 -4.64 -7.10 -7.58
C PRO A 128 -5.21 -8.27 -8.40
N LEU A 129 -6.51 -8.24 -8.65
CA LEU A 129 -7.27 -9.22 -9.43
C LEU A 129 -8.09 -8.58 -10.56
N CYS A 130 -8.16 -7.25 -10.60
CA CYS A 130 -8.85 -6.47 -11.63
C CYS A 130 -7.95 -5.32 -12.10
N ASN A 131 -8.31 -4.71 -13.22
CA ASN A 131 -7.85 -3.36 -13.55
C ASN A 131 -8.46 -2.36 -12.56
N LEU A 132 -7.62 -1.55 -11.92
CA LEU A 132 -8.00 -0.55 -10.92
C LEU A 132 -7.89 0.90 -11.48
N ASP A 133 -7.58 1.09 -12.76
CA ASP A 133 -7.56 2.41 -13.40
C ASP A 133 -8.91 3.16 -13.33
N PRO A 134 -10.08 2.48 -13.42
CA PRO A 134 -11.35 3.14 -13.17
C PRO A 134 -11.47 3.69 -11.74
N PHE A 135 -10.78 3.09 -10.76
CA PHE A 135 -10.71 3.62 -9.39
C PHE A 135 -9.92 4.94 -9.34
N LEU A 136 -8.79 4.97 -10.05
CA LEU A 136 -7.86 6.10 -10.11
C LEU A 136 -8.48 7.33 -10.79
N SER A 137 -9.16 7.11 -11.93
CA SER A 137 -9.69 8.15 -12.82
C SER A 137 -11.13 8.59 -12.50
N SER A 138 -11.81 7.92 -11.57
CA SER A 138 -13.20 8.20 -11.25
C SER A 138 -13.44 9.63 -10.75
N LEU A 139 -14.41 10.30 -11.38
CA LEU A 139 -14.94 11.60 -10.97
C LEU A 139 -16.03 11.48 -9.87
N HIS A 140 -16.45 10.27 -9.54
CA HIS A 140 -17.44 10.02 -8.49
C HIS A 140 -16.82 10.03 -7.09
N PHE A 141 -15.50 9.97 -6.99
CA PHE A 141 -14.79 10.04 -5.72
C PHE A 141 -14.23 11.44 -5.47
N GLN A 142 -14.14 11.77 -4.19
CA GLN A 142 -13.36 12.91 -3.70
C GLN A 142 -11.86 12.69 -3.95
N GLU A 143 -11.07 13.70 -3.66
CA GLU A 143 -9.63 13.71 -3.94
C GLU A 143 -8.87 12.57 -3.26
N ASN A 144 -9.32 12.17 -2.07
CA ASN A 144 -8.80 11.01 -1.35
C ASN A 144 -9.87 9.93 -1.26
N VAL A 145 -9.43 8.69 -1.33
CA VAL A 145 -10.30 7.52 -1.27
C VAL A 145 -9.68 6.47 -0.38
N VAL A 146 -10.46 5.97 0.56
CA VAL A 146 -10.05 4.96 1.52
C VAL A 146 -11.07 3.83 1.52
N ILE A 147 -10.65 2.66 1.96
CA ILE A 147 -11.56 1.53 2.14
C ILE A 147 -11.79 1.28 3.63
N GLU A 148 -13.00 0.80 3.93
CA GLU A 148 -13.40 0.40 5.28
C GLU A 148 -12.48 -0.71 5.84
N GLY A 149 -11.94 -0.44 7.02
CA GLY A 149 -11.18 -1.42 7.78
C GLY A 149 -12.05 -2.45 8.51
N LEU A 150 -11.43 -3.52 9.00
CA LEU A 150 -12.16 -4.53 9.78
C LEU A 150 -12.36 -4.08 11.23
N ARG A 151 -11.34 -3.48 11.84
CA ARG A 151 -11.31 -3.03 13.25
C ARG A 151 -10.86 -1.59 13.41
N GLU A 152 -10.48 -0.98 12.31
CA GLU A 152 -10.05 0.39 12.11
C GLU A 152 -11.04 1.08 11.18
N PRO A 153 -11.26 2.40 11.29
CA PRO A 153 -12.14 3.09 10.36
C PRO A 153 -11.63 2.97 8.92
N PHE A 154 -10.36 3.27 8.68
CA PHE A 154 -9.73 3.22 7.35
C PHE A 154 -8.59 2.21 7.34
N ASN A 155 -8.57 1.35 6.31
CA ASN A 155 -7.50 0.37 6.12
C ASN A 155 -6.21 1.06 5.62
N GLY A 156 -5.08 0.81 6.28
CA GLY A 156 -3.78 1.41 5.91
C GLY A 156 -3.06 0.71 4.76
N GLY A 157 -3.61 -0.37 4.21
CA GLY A 157 -2.97 -1.14 3.14
C GLY A 157 -3.48 -0.82 1.74
N PHE A 158 -4.61 -0.13 1.59
CA PHE A 158 -5.20 0.20 0.30
C PHE A 158 -5.89 1.56 0.38
N PHE A 159 -5.31 2.59 -0.23
CA PHE A 159 -5.89 3.92 -0.25
C PHE A 159 -5.32 4.76 -1.41
N LEU A 160 -6.15 5.65 -1.94
CA LEU A 160 -5.80 6.58 -3.03
C LEU A 160 -5.72 7.99 -2.45
N LEU A 161 -4.60 8.67 -2.66
CA LEU A 161 -4.46 10.08 -2.27
C LEU A 161 -4.17 10.95 -3.48
N LYS A 162 -4.66 12.18 -3.43
CA LYS A 162 -4.21 13.26 -4.31
C LYS A 162 -2.82 13.73 -3.89
N THR A 163 -1.92 13.86 -4.84
CA THR A 163 -0.54 14.29 -4.59
C THR A 163 -0.47 15.81 -4.35
N GLY A 164 0.69 16.31 -3.91
CA GLY A 164 0.97 17.74 -3.76
C GLY A 164 1.02 18.26 -2.32
N TYR A 165 0.72 17.42 -1.32
CA TYR A 165 0.54 17.85 0.07
C TYR A 165 1.49 17.16 1.06
N LEU A 166 2.70 16.83 0.62
CA LEU A 166 3.69 16.11 1.43
C LEU A 166 4.15 16.93 2.66
N ASP A 167 4.34 18.24 2.50
CA ASP A 167 4.73 19.13 3.59
C ASP A 167 3.68 19.18 4.71
N GLU A 168 2.40 19.21 4.35
CA GLU A 168 1.30 19.24 5.32
C GLU A 168 1.30 17.98 6.20
N ILE A 169 1.45 16.80 5.59
CA ILE A 169 1.45 15.56 6.38
C ILE A 169 2.73 15.42 7.21
N GLN A 170 3.87 15.91 6.71
CA GLN A 170 5.11 15.95 7.47
C GLN A 170 4.96 16.79 8.74
N GLN A 171 4.30 17.95 8.66
CA GLN A 171 4.06 18.81 9.83
C GLN A 171 3.18 18.11 10.88
N ILE A 172 2.16 17.36 10.43
CA ILE A 172 1.31 16.55 11.32
C ILE A 172 2.14 15.48 12.04
N ILE A 173 2.98 14.76 11.29
CA ILE A 173 3.87 13.72 11.85
C ILE A 173 4.85 14.32 12.85
N ALA A 174 5.55 15.38 12.47
CA ALA A 174 6.57 16.02 13.31
C ALA A 174 5.99 16.54 14.63
N ARG A 175 4.82 17.19 14.57
CA ARG A 175 4.09 17.63 15.78
C ARG A 175 3.75 16.45 16.67
N ARG A 176 3.18 15.38 16.12
CA ARG A 176 2.80 14.19 16.89
C ARG A 176 4.00 13.49 17.52
N GLU A 177 5.11 13.34 16.79
CA GLU A 177 6.33 12.70 17.32
C GLU A 177 6.94 13.55 18.43
N HIS A 178 6.92 14.89 18.29
CA HIS A 178 7.35 15.81 19.34
C HIS A 178 6.48 15.75 20.61
N GLU A 179 5.16 15.60 20.45
CA GLU A 179 4.22 15.44 21.57
C GLU A 179 4.38 14.07 22.25
N ALA A 180 4.53 12.99 21.47
CA ALA A 180 4.67 11.63 21.99
C ALA A 180 5.87 11.46 22.94
N ALA A 181 6.97 12.16 22.68
CA ALA A 181 8.16 12.15 23.53
C ALA A 181 7.91 12.74 24.95
N LYS A 182 6.82 13.49 25.15
CA LYS A 182 6.43 14.11 26.42
C LYS A 182 5.38 13.33 27.18
N LEU A 183 4.77 12.33 26.54
CA LEU A 183 3.68 11.54 27.12
C LEU A 183 4.24 10.27 27.77
N ASP A 184 3.65 9.87 28.89
CA ASP A 184 3.85 8.53 29.44
C ASP A 184 3.35 7.46 28.45
N TYR A 185 3.81 6.23 28.63
CA TYR A 185 3.29 5.09 27.86
C TYR A 185 1.75 5.08 27.89
N PRO A 186 1.05 4.98 26.74
CA PRO A 186 1.51 4.47 25.44
C PRO A 186 2.10 5.53 24.48
N HIS A 187 2.53 6.70 24.95
CA HIS A 187 3.08 7.78 24.10
C HIS A 187 2.09 8.23 23.01
N PHE A 188 0.80 8.16 23.33
CA PHE A 188 -0.30 8.52 22.44
C PHE A 188 -1.52 8.93 23.24
N ASP A 189 -2.01 10.14 23.02
CA ASP A 189 -3.24 10.64 23.62
C ASP A 189 -4.45 9.95 22.97
N LEU A 190 -5.12 9.06 23.71
CA LEU A 190 -6.27 8.33 23.19
C LEU A 190 -7.51 9.23 22.97
N THR A 191 -7.54 10.42 23.54
CA THR A 191 -8.64 11.39 23.35
C THR A 191 -8.38 12.25 22.12
N MET A 192 -7.20 12.86 22.03
CA MET A 192 -6.85 13.79 20.94
C MET A 192 -6.23 13.12 19.72
N GLY A 193 -5.54 11.98 19.88
CA GLY A 193 -4.87 11.25 18.82
C GLY A 193 -3.92 12.11 18.00
N TRP A 194 -4.28 12.35 16.74
CA TRP A 194 -3.51 13.19 15.80
C TRP A 194 -3.90 14.69 15.83
N GLY A 195 -4.74 15.09 16.78
CA GLY A 195 -5.21 16.47 16.97
C GLY A 195 -6.71 16.66 16.77
N GLN A 196 -7.53 15.60 16.90
CA GLN A 196 -8.99 15.66 16.85
C GLN A 196 -9.60 14.86 17.99
N ASN A 197 -10.47 15.50 18.77
CA ASN A 197 -11.22 14.84 19.84
C ASN A 197 -12.39 14.01 19.24
N LEU A 198 -12.47 12.72 19.55
CA LEU A 198 -13.49 11.80 19.04
C LEU A 198 -14.68 11.56 19.99
N THR A 199 -14.72 12.22 21.16
CA THR A 199 -15.78 12.01 22.18
C THR A 199 -17.18 12.19 21.60
N ASN A 200 -17.36 13.14 20.67
CA ASN A 200 -18.65 13.46 20.04
C ASN A 200 -18.69 13.12 18.54
N ASP A 201 -17.67 12.46 18.00
CA ASP A 201 -17.60 12.00 16.59
C ASP A 201 -16.98 10.60 16.56
N PRO A 202 -17.74 9.57 16.95
CA PRO A 202 -17.21 8.22 17.05
C PRO A 202 -16.73 7.72 15.69
N TRP A 203 -15.58 7.06 15.68
CA TRP A 203 -15.15 6.31 14.51
C TRP A 203 -15.94 5.01 14.42
N THR A 204 -16.15 4.55 13.19
CA THR A 204 -16.86 3.30 12.87
C THR A 204 -16.05 2.49 11.87
N SER A 205 -15.99 1.18 12.10
CA SER A 205 -15.43 0.16 11.20
C SER A 205 -16.46 -0.95 11.00
N LYS A 206 -16.11 -1.98 10.23
CA LYS A 206 -17.01 -3.12 10.03
C LYS A 206 -17.42 -3.81 11.34
N LEU A 207 -16.47 -4.02 12.26
CA LEU A 207 -16.68 -4.86 13.45
C LEU A 207 -16.70 -4.07 14.75
N GLN A 208 -16.25 -2.81 14.73
CA GLN A 208 -16.02 -2.01 15.94
C GLN A 208 -16.32 -0.53 15.70
N SER A 209 -16.68 0.17 16.76
CA SER A 209 -16.77 1.62 16.82
C SER A 209 -16.23 2.11 18.15
N GLY A 210 -15.88 3.39 18.23
CA GLY A 210 -15.40 3.98 19.48
C GLY A 210 -15.32 5.50 19.45
N THR A 211 -15.23 6.10 20.62
CA THR A 211 -15.13 7.55 20.83
C THR A 211 -13.71 8.01 21.23
N GLN A 212 -12.74 7.11 21.14
CA GLN A 212 -11.32 7.33 21.42
C GLN A 212 -10.46 6.77 20.29
N TRP A 213 -9.23 7.25 20.14
CA TRP A 213 -8.22 6.73 19.21
C TRP A 213 -7.63 5.38 19.65
N SER A 214 -8.49 4.41 19.91
CA SER A 214 -8.13 3.09 20.44
C SER A 214 -8.22 1.95 19.40
N PHE A 215 -8.52 2.28 18.14
CA PHE A 215 -8.57 1.29 17.06
C PHE A 215 -7.17 0.81 16.64
N LEU A 216 -7.13 -0.28 15.86
CA LEU A 216 -5.88 -0.88 15.39
C LEU A 216 -5.01 0.16 14.65
N ALA A 217 -3.75 0.30 15.07
CA ALA A 217 -2.80 1.25 14.49
C ALA A 217 -3.30 2.72 14.45
N ALA A 218 -4.16 3.11 15.41
CA ALA A 218 -4.60 4.49 15.57
C ALA A 218 -3.44 5.49 15.78
N PHE A 219 -2.33 5.03 16.33
CA PHE A 219 -1.12 5.84 16.53
C PHE A 219 -0.13 5.78 15.36
N ALA A 220 -0.44 5.09 14.27
CA ALA A 220 0.43 4.89 13.10
C ALA A 220 -0.32 5.28 11.81
N ASP A 221 -0.04 4.61 10.69
CA ASP A 221 -0.61 4.92 9.37
C ASP A 221 -2.13 4.97 9.33
N GLN A 222 -2.83 4.01 9.94
CA GLN A 222 -4.30 3.96 9.85
C GLN A 222 -4.95 5.17 10.54
N GLY A 223 -4.43 5.56 11.71
CA GLY A 223 -4.91 6.76 12.39
C GLY A 223 -4.47 8.05 11.71
N LEU A 224 -3.24 8.12 11.20
CA LEU A 224 -2.78 9.27 10.42
C LEU A 224 -3.62 9.45 9.15
N LEU A 225 -3.88 8.37 8.41
CA LEU A 225 -4.74 8.38 7.22
C LEU A 225 -6.15 8.86 7.57
N TYR A 226 -6.72 8.35 8.66
CA TYR A 226 -8.03 8.76 9.16
C TYR A 226 -8.06 10.25 9.48
N TYR A 227 -7.08 10.73 10.25
CA TYR A 227 -6.97 12.14 10.61
C TYR A 227 -6.76 13.04 9.40
N TYR A 228 -5.75 12.72 8.60
CA TYR A 228 -5.31 13.50 7.47
C TYR A 228 -6.45 13.68 6.45
N THR A 229 -7.16 12.61 6.10
CA THR A 229 -8.18 12.69 5.05
C THR A 229 -9.53 13.20 5.56
N LYS A 230 -10.01 12.76 6.74
CA LYS A 230 -11.32 13.14 7.29
C LYS A 230 -11.31 14.53 7.94
N TYR A 231 -10.30 14.84 8.77
CA TYR A 231 -10.32 16.03 9.63
C TYR A 231 -9.42 17.17 9.14
N HIS A 232 -8.23 16.85 8.60
CA HIS A 232 -7.31 17.86 8.09
C HIS A 232 -7.69 18.31 6.68
N ARG A 233 -7.70 17.39 5.70
CA ARG A 233 -8.05 17.66 4.29
C ARG A 233 -9.55 17.81 4.06
N LYS A 234 -10.37 17.14 4.87
CA LYS A 234 -11.85 17.16 4.76
C LYS A 234 -12.30 16.90 3.32
N SER A 235 -11.71 15.87 2.70
CA SER A 235 -12.00 15.46 1.33
C SER A 235 -11.67 13.98 1.21
N VAL A 236 -12.63 13.12 1.56
CA VAL A 236 -12.46 11.67 1.49
C VAL A 236 -13.74 10.93 1.11
N SER A 237 -13.59 9.92 0.25
CA SER A 237 -14.61 8.91 -0.03
C SER A 237 -14.24 7.60 0.64
N VAL A 238 -15.15 7.03 1.41
CA VAL A 238 -14.97 5.76 2.13
C VAL A 238 -15.78 4.69 1.42
N LEU A 239 -15.12 3.65 0.92
CA LEU A 239 -15.79 2.52 0.29
C LEU A 239 -16.02 1.41 1.31
N HIS A 240 -17.27 1.01 1.43
CA HIS A 240 -17.70 -0.08 2.30
C HIS A 240 -17.76 -1.39 1.53
N ARG A 241 -17.61 -2.51 2.24
CA ARG A 241 -17.63 -3.86 1.61
C ARG A 241 -18.96 -4.21 0.96
N THR A 242 -20.02 -3.52 1.36
CA THR A 242 -21.38 -3.61 0.81
C THR A 242 -21.52 -2.93 -0.55
N GLY A 243 -20.51 -2.16 -0.99
CA GLY A 243 -20.56 -1.34 -2.20
C GLY A 243 -21.10 0.06 -1.97
N VAL A 244 -21.48 0.42 -0.74
CA VAL A 244 -21.81 1.81 -0.39
C VAL A 244 -20.54 2.66 -0.37
N VAL A 245 -20.64 3.88 -0.88
CA VAL A 245 -19.62 4.92 -0.78
C VAL A 245 -20.15 6.01 0.15
N THR A 246 -19.39 6.34 1.18
CA THR A 246 -19.70 7.44 2.11
C THR A 246 -18.68 8.56 1.92
N HIS A 247 -19.15 9.74 1.58
CA HIS A 247 -18.28 10.91 1.42
C HIS A 247 -18.22 11.74 2.72
N TYR A 248 -17.02 12.14 3.13
CA TYR A 248 -16.78 13.07 4.24
C TYR A 248 -16.03 14.29 3.72
N GLY A 249 -16.58 15.48 3.95
CA GLY A 249 -16.06 16.73 3.38
C GLY A 249 -16.73 17.15 2.07
N TRP A 250 -16.32 18.26 1.44
CA TRP A 250 -17.03 18.82 0.28
C TRP A 250 -16.29 18.71 -1.08
N ASN A 251 -17.11 18.45 -2.11
CA ASN A 251 -17.00 18.84 -3.51
C ASN A 251 -17.04 20.38 -3.68
N GLY A 252 -15.97 21.10 -3.35
CA GLY A 252 -15.86 22.55 -3.62
C GLY A 252 -15.76 23.44 -2.38
N ALA A 253 -15.68 24.75 -2.61
CA ALA A 253 -15.17 25.74 -1.65
C ALA A 253 -16.15 26.10 -0.52
N ALA A 254 -15.86 25.59 0.69
CA ALA A 254 -16.40 25.97 2.01
C ALA A 254 -17.84 25.53 2.35
N VAL A 255 -17.99 24.45 3.15
CA VAL A 255 -19.21 24.22 3.95
C VAL A 255 -18.86 24.08 5.44
N PRO A 256 -19.61 24.72 6.37
CA PRO A 256 -19.38 24.66 7.82
C PRO A 256 -19.78 23.33 8.50
N LYS A 257 -20.55 22.45 7.84
CA LYS A 257 -21.01 21.16 8.43
C LYS A 257 -20.96 20.02 7.42
N ILE A 258 -20.25 18.95 7.80
CA ILE A 258 -20.08 17.71 7.04
C ILE A 258 -21.35 16.86 7.21
N ARG A 259 -22.05 16.53 6.12
CA ARG A 259 -23.09 15.49 6.14
C ARG A 259 -22.70 14.38 5.16
N PRO A 260 -22.79 13.10 5.57
CA PRO A 260 -22.60 12.00 4.64
C PRO A 260 -23.70 12.03 3.57
N PHE A 261 -23.31 11.79 2.32
CA PHE A 261 -24.24 11.36 1.28
C PHE A 261 -23.71 10.06 0.65
N HIS A 262 -24.62 9.20 0.19
CA HIS A 262 -24.31 7.85 -0.24
C HIS A 262 -24.40 7.71 -1.77
N GLN A 263 -23.40 7.07 -2.37
CA GLN A 263 -23.45 6.53 -3.73
C GLN A 263 -23.15 5.02 -3.69
N THR A 264 -23.42 4.28 -4.76
CA THR A 264 -23.03 2.86 -4.86
C THR A 264 -21.88 2.67 -5.82
N THR A 265 -21.06 1.64 -5.60
CA THR A 265 -19.97 1.27 -6.49
C THR A 265 -20.43 0.54 -7.75
N ASP A 266 -21.73 0.32 -7.92
CA ASP A 266 -22.28 -0.38 -9.09
C ASP A 266 -21.97 0.36 -10.40
N VAL A 267 -21.76 1.69 -10.34
CA VAL A 267 -21.35 2.52 -11.47
C VAL A 267 -19.93 2.18 -11.97
N PHE A 268 -19.06 1.62 -11.12
CA PHE A 268 -17.68 1.26 -11.47
C PHE A 268 -17.55 -0.16 -12.04
N LEU A 269 -18.59 -0.98 -11.92
CA LEU A 269 -18.63 -2.29 -12.56
C LEU A 269 -19.09 -2.11 -14.00
N ASN A 270 -18.17 -1.72 -14.87
CA ASN A 270 -18.37 -2.09 -16.25
C ASN A 270 -18.32 -3.63 -16.30
N LYS A 271 -19.44 -4.29 -16.64
CA LYS A 271 -19.55 -5.76 -16.63
C LYS A 271 -18.49 -6.45 -17.49
N GLU A 272 -17.83 -5.68 -18.35
CA GLU A 272 -16.84 -6.10 -19.33
C GLU A 272 -15.38 -5.97 -18.84
N SER A 273 -15.11 -5.36 -17.68
CA SER A 273 -13.72 -5.25 -17.20
C SER A 273 -13.16 -6.63 -16.81
N PRO A 274 -11.96 -7.01 -17.32
CA PRO A 274 -11.37 -8.31 -17.03
C PRO A 274 -11.06 -8.43 -15.53
N MET A 275 -11.50 -9.54 -14.93
CA MET A 275 -11.29 -9.86 -13.52
C MET A 275 -10.88 -11.31 -13.36
N ILE A 276 -9.81 -11.53 -12.60
CA ILE A 276 -9.34 -12.84 -12.19
C ILE A 276 -10.18 -13.30 -11.01
N ARG A 277 -10.89 -14.43 -11.18
CA ARG A 277 -11.76 -14.99 -10.15
C ARG A 277 -11.04 -16.06 -9.35
N LEU A 278 -10.85 -15.80 -8.05
CA LEU A 278 -10.23 -16.74 -7.12
C LEU A 278 -11.18 -17.04 -5.95
N PRO A 279 -11.15 -18.25 -5.38
CA PRO A 279 -11.93 -18.54 -4.19
C PRO A 279 -11.34 -17.81 -2.97
N GLY A 280 -12.22 -17.24 -2.13
CA GLY A 280 -11.84 -16.60 -0.87
C GLY A 280 -12.91 -15.63 -0.35
N LYS A 281 -12.70 -15.05 0.84
CA LYS A 281 -13.66 -14.08 1.43
C LYS A 281 -13.81 -12.79 0.61
N HIS A 282 -12.79 -12.42 -0.15
CA HIS A 282 -12.79 -11.23 -1.00
C HIS A 282 -13.86 -11.31 -2.10
N SER A 283 -14.10 -12.50 -2.67
CA SER A 283 -15.05 -12.69 -3.78
C SER A 283 -16.52 -12.44 -3.40
N GLN A 284 -16.83 -12.42 -2.09
CA GLN A 284 -18.16 -12.12 -1.57
C GLN A 284 -18.41 -10.62 -1.36
N SER A 285 -17.36 -9.79 -1.47
CA SER A 285 -17.46 -8.34 -1.27
C SER A 285 -17.74 -7.63 -2.59
N LYS A 286 -18.17 -6.36 -2.53
CA LYS A 286 -18.30 -5.51 -3.72
C LYS A 286 -16.98 -4.85 -4.10
N TYR A 287 -16.96 -4.24 -5.29
CA TYR A 287 -15.83 -3.45 -5.76
C TYR A 287 -15.44 -2.35 -4.75
N PRO A 288 -14.15 -2.11 -4.48
CA PRO A 288 -12.96 -2.79 -5.03
C PRO A 288 -12.51 -4.00 -4.20
N PHE A 289 -13.21 -4.38 -3.11
CA PHE A 289 -12.79 -5.44 -2.20
C PHE A 289 -12.73 -6.84 -2.84
N ASN A 290 -13.45 -7.09 -3.93
CA ASN A 290 -13.33 -8.31 -4.73
C ASN A 290 -12.23 -8.25 -5.79
N CYS A 291 -11.58 -7.10 -5.97
CA CYS A 291 -10.56 -6.84 -6.97
C CYS A 291 -9.13 -6.95 -6.45
N PHE A 292 -8.93 -7.44 -5.23
CA PHE A 292 -7.61 -7.75 -4.70
C PHE A 292 -7.65 -8.80 -3.61
N VAL A 293 -6.49 -9.39 -3.33
CA VAL A 293 -6.23 -10.22 -2.15
C VAL A 293 -5.17 -9.53 -1.31
N HIS A 294 -5.48 -9.25 -0.05
CA HIS A 294 -4.50 -8.76 0.93
C HIS A 294 -4.03 -9.93 1.80
N PHE A 295 -2.77 -10.34 1.66
CA PHE A 295 -2.18 -11.45 2.40
C PHE A 295 -1.69 -11.02 3.79
N THR A 296 -2.61 -10.68 4.69
CA THR A 296 -2.25 -10.15 6.03
C THR A 296 -1.53 -11.16 6.93
N GLY A 297 -0.56 -10.67 7.71
CA GLY A 297 0.11 -11.42 8.78
C GLY A 297 0.70 -12.76 8.31
N LEU A 298 0.27 -13.87 8.91
CA LEU A 298 0.74 -15.22 8.56
C LEU A 298 0.04 -15.83 7.33
N ALA A 299 -0.87 -15.10 6.68
CA ALA A 299 -1.54 -15.54 5.46
C ALA A 299 -0.64 -15.42 4.21
N LYS A 300 0.48 -14.71 4.32
CA LYS A 300 1.48 -14.49 3.26
C LYS A 300 1.91 -15.82 2.59
N PRO A 301 1.89 -15.90 1.24
CA PRO A 301 2.20 -17.14 0.51
C PRO A 301 3.53 -17.78 0.92
N TRP A 302 4.57 -16.96 1.10
CA TRP A 302 5.92 -17.41 1.47
C TRP A 302 6.02 -17.90 2.93
N LEU A 303 5.26 -17.33 3.87
CA LEU A 303 5.29 -17.73 5.28
C LEU A 303 4.64 -19.10 5.56
N LYS A 304 3.76 -19.55 4.66
CA LYS A 304 3.11 -20.87 4.74
C LYS A 304 3.93 -22.01 4.13
N GLY A 305 5.21 -21.75 3.85
CA GLY A 305 6.15 -22.72 3.25
C GLY A 305 5.97 -22.87 1.75
N GLY A 306 5.86 -21.76 1.02
CA GLY A 306 6.09 -21.76 -0.43
C GLY A 306 4.92 -22.21 -1.28
N ALA A 307 5.22 -22.83 -2.42
CA ALA A 307 4.20 -23.31 -3.34
C ALA A 307 3.38 -24.47 -2.75
N PRO A 308 2.06 -24.53 -3.02
CA PRO A 308 1.28 -25.76 -2.81
C PRO A 308 1.86 -26.94 -3.60
N PRO A 309 1.72 -28.20 -3.14
CA PRO A 309 2.33 -29.37 -3.80
C PRO A 309 1.92 -29.57 -5.26
N ASP A 310 0.70 -29.18 -5.62
CA ASP A 310 0.13 -29.26 -6.95
C ASP A 310 0.25 -27.97 -7.77
N CYS A 311 0.97 -26.97 -7.24
CA CYS A 311 1.46 -25.83 -8.01
C CYS A 311 2.59 -26.29 -8.94
N CYS A 312 3.00 -25.57 -9.99
CA CYS A 312 2.47 -24.32 -10.51
C CYS A 312 2.06 -24.54 -11.96
N ARG A 313 0.97 -25.28 -12.14
CA ARG A 313 0.49 -25.71 -13.45
C ARG A 313 -0.70 -24.85 -13.89
N PRO A 314 -0.89 -24.63 -15.20
CA PRO A 314 -2.06 -23.89 -15.69
C PRO A 314 -3.39 -24.44 -15.20
N SER A 315 -3.49 -25.76 -15.00
CA SER A 315 -4.70 -26.44 -14.51
C SER A 315 -4.99 -26.22 -13.02
N THR A 316 -4.01 -25.75 -12.23
CA THR A 316 -4.17 -25.57 -10.77
C THR A 316 -4.03 -24.12 -10.31
N GLN A 317 -3.62 -23.20 -11.19
CA GLN A 317 -3.33 -21.80 -10.84
C GLN A 317 -4.48 -21.07 -10.13
N TYR A 318 -5.74 -21.36 -10.47
CA TYR A 318 -6.92 -20.67 -9.92
C TYR A 318 -7.51 -21.35 -8.67
N LYS A 319 -6.90 -22.43 -8.14
CA LYS A 319 -7.42 -23.16 -6.96
C LYS A 319 -7.46 -22.31 -5.69
N SER A 320 -6.54 -21.35 -5.54
CA SER A 320 -6.58 -20.36 -4.46
C SER A 320 -5.67 -19.17 -4.78
N ALA A 321 -5.80 -18.08 -4.01
CA ALA A 321 -4.91 -16.93 -4.10
C ALA A 321 -3.42 -17.28 -3.96
N ARG A 322 -3.08 -18.28 -3.14
CA ARG A 322 -1.71 -18.76 -2.99
C ARG A 322 -1.22 -19.51 -4.24
N HIS A 323 -2.07 -20.33 -4.86
CA HIS A 323 -1.72 -21.01 -6.12
C HIS A 323 -1.45 -19.97 -7.20
N TYR A 324 -2.32 -18.96 -7.30
CA TYR A 324 -2.21 -17.94 -8.32
C TYR A 324 -0.95 -17.09 -8.16
N TRP A 325 -0.65 -16.61 -6.94
CA TRP A 325 0.57 -15.87 -6.64
C TRP A 325 1.84 -16.68 -6.98
N MET A 326 1.89 -17.95 -6.57
CA MET A 326 3.04 -18.82 -6.82
C MET A 326 3.18 -19.17 -8.31
N PHE A 327 2.05 -19.31 -9.01
CA PHE A 327 2.04 -19.52 -10.45
C PHE A 327 2.60 -18.32 -11.20
N GLU A 328 2.13 -17.10 -10.91
CA GLU A 328 2.64 -15.89 -11.55
C GLU A 328 4.13 -15.67 -11.25
N LEU A 329 4.57 -15.92 -10.02
CA LEU A 329 5.99 -15.84 -9.68
C LEU A 329 6.84 -16.88 -10.45
N ALA A 330 6.35 -18.11 -10.58
CA ALA A 330 7.03 -19.13 -11.37
C ALA A 330 7.13 -18.78 -12.85
N GLN A 331 6.10 -18.15 -13.43
CA GLN A 331 6.16 -17.65 -14.80
C GLN A 331 7.17 -16.51 -14.95
N LEU A 332 7.21 -15.57 -14.01
CA LEU A 332 8.18 -14.48 -14.00
C LEU A 332 9.62 -14.99 -13.99
N PHE A 333 9.94 -15.91 -13.07
CA PHE A 333 11.29 -16.48 -13.01
C PHE A 333 11.66 -17.25 -14.27
N LYS A 334 10.71 -17.99 -14.86
CA LYS A 334 10.94 -18.70 -16.11
C LYS A 334 11.25 -17.73 -17.26
N GLU A 335 10.49 -16.66 -17.40
CA GLU A 335 10.68 -15.64 -18.45
C GLU A 335 12.02 -14.91 -18.34
N GLN A 336 12.51 -14.73 -17.11
CA GLN A 336 13.80 -14.10 -16.84
C GLN A 336 14.97 -15.09 -16.81
N GLY A 337 14.74 -16.38 -17.01
CA GLY A 337 15.77 -17.40 -16.90
C GLY A 337 16.36 -17.53 -15.47
N ARG A 338 15.65 -17.10 -14.43
CA ARG A 338 16.13 -17.23 -13.04
C ARG A 338 16.05 -18.67 -12.55
N THR A 339 17.21 -19.25 -12.28
CA THR A 339 17.35 -20.62 -11.74
C THR A 339 17.78 -20.66 -10.28
N ASP A 340 18.12 -19.51 -9.69
CA ASP A 340 18.60 -19.40 -8.32
C ASP A 340 17.50 -19.65 -7.27
N ILE A 341 16.23 -19.51 -7.67
CA ILE A 341 15.06 -19.77 -6.81
C ILE A 341 14.16 -20.83 -7.42
N ASN A 342 14.08 -21.98 -6.74
CA ASN A 342 13.07 -22.99 -7.04
C ASN A 342 11.79 -22.73 -6.24
N VAL A 343 10.72 -22.33 -6.92
CA VAL A 343 9.44 -21.94 -6.29
C VAL A 343 8.83 -23.05 -5.41
N GLN A 344 9.14 -24.31 -5.68
CA GLN A 344 8.64 -25.46 -4.91
C GLN A 344 9.40 -25.68 -3.60
N THR A 345 10.69 -25.38 -3.56
CA THR A 345 11.58 -25.81 -2.47
C THR A 345 12.23 -24.67 -1.72
N HIS A 346 12.20 -23.44 -2.27
CA HIS A 346 12.87 -22.27 -1.68
C HIS A 346 12.33 -21.92 -0.29
N TRP A 347 11.02 -21.87 -0.11
CA TRP A 347 10.41 -21.51 1.16
C TRP A 347 10.13 -22.73 2.03
N LYS A 348 10.77 -22.77 3.20
CA LYS A 348 10.49 -23.78 4.23
C LYS A 348 9.51 -23.22 5.25
N LYS A 349 8.50 -24.02 5.65
CA LYS A 349 7.48 -23.61 6.63
C LYS A 349 8.12 -23.04 7.91
N ARG A 350 7.63 -21.90 8.38
CA ARG A 350 7.95 -21.31 9.71
C ARG A 350 9.43 -21.03 9.97
N LYS A 351 10.27 -20.85 8.95
CA LYS A 351 11.62 -20.34 9.21
C LYS A 351 11.54 -18.85 9.57
N LYS A 352 12.15 -18.50 10.71
CA LYS A 352 12.29 -17.10 11.18
C LYS A 352 12.94 -16.18 10.12
N ILE A 353 13.75 -16.74 9.21
CA ILE A 353 14.46 -15.98 8.16
C ILE A 353 13.54 -15.25 7.16
N HIS A 354 12.27 -15.63 7.06
CA HIS A 354 11.32 -14.99 6.14
C HIS A 354 10.44 -13.94 6.83
N ILE A 355 10.64 -13.71 8.13
CA ILE A 355 9.93 -12.68 8.89
C ILE A 355 10.61 -11.34 8.59
N PRO A 356 9.86 -10.27 8.28
CA PRO A 356 10.44 -8.96 8.02
C PRO A 356 11.21 -8.46 9.25
N PRO A 357 12.35 -7.78 9.06
CA PRO A 357 13.24 -7.45 10.18
C PRO A 357 12.61 -6.41 11.12
N LEU A 358 11.73 -5.56 10.59
CA LEU A 358 11.02 -4.53 11.36
C LEU A 358 9.78 -5.05 12.08
N GLY A 359 9.39 -6.30 11.84
CA GLY A 359 8.18 -6.92 12.41
C GLY A 359 6.97 -6.88 11.47
N LEU A 360 5.78 -7.10 12.06
CA LEU A 360 4.51 -7.21 11.32
C LEU A 360 3.47 -6.16 11.74
N PHE A 361 3.77 -5.37 12.77
CA PHE A 361 2.87 -4.37 13.33
C PHE A 361 3.68 -3.29 14.05
N PRO A 362 3.19 -2.03 14.08
CA PRO A 362 3.82 -0.99 14.85
C PRO A 362 3.60 -1.22 16.35
N THR A 363 4.51 -0.75 17.20
CA THR A 363 4.35 -0.73 18.66
C THR A 363 4.50 0.68 19.20
N TYR A 364 3.82 1.00 20.31
CA TYR A 364 3.88 2.33 20.93
C TYR A 364 5.31 2.76 21.30
N SER A 365 6.15 1.80 21.72
CA SER A 365 7.56 2.05 22.04
C SER A 365 8.40 2.53 20.85
N GLN A 366 7.99 2.25 19.62
CA GLN A 366 8.71 2.69 18.41
C GLN A 366 8.57 4.20 18.18
N VAL A 367 7.56 4.85 18.77
CA VAL A 367 7.24 6.26 18.55
C VAL A 367 8.23 7.18 19.23
N VAL A 368 8.65 6.87 20.47
CA VAL A 368 9.46 7.77 21.33
C VAL A 368 10.80 8.15 20.69
N ASN A 369 11.34 7.27 19.86
CA ASN A 369 12.61 7.46 19.15
C ASN A 369 12.42 7.63 17.64
N ALA A 370 11.19 7.89 17.19
CA ALA A 370 10.93 8.18 15.80
C ALA A 370 11.27 9.64 15.51
N SER A 371 11.87 9.86 14.34
CA SER A 371 12.15 11.17 13.79
C SER A 371 11.98 11.03 12.28
N SER A 372 10.73 11.00 11.87
CA SER A 372 10.36 10.71 10.49
C SER A 372 10.49 11.96 9.64
N ASN A 373 11.25 11.87 8.55
CA ASN A 373 11.39 12.93 7.56
C ASN A 373 10.98 12.44 6.16
N LEU A 374 9.73 12.66 5.79
CA LEU A 374 9.20 12.32 4.48
C LEU A 374 9.68 13.27 3.37
N LEU A 375 10.23 14.44 3.71
CA LEU A 375 10.62 15.49 2.76
C LEU A 375 11.97 15.24 2.12
N THR A 376 12.80 14.36 2.70
CA THR A 376 14.05 13.98 2.04
C THR A 376 13.74 13.39 0.66
N PRO A 377 14.27 13.96 -0.44
CA PRO A 377 13.92 13.56 -1.79
C PRO A 377 14.19 12.08 -2.05
N LEU A 378 13.28 11.44 -2.76
CA LEU A 378 13.48 10.08 -3.27
C LEU A 378 14.55 10.08 -4.37
N THR A 379 15.39 9.05 -4.41
CA THR A 379 16.37 8.87 -5.49
C THR A 379 15.88 7.79 -6.45
N ARG A 380 15.76 8.12 -7.73
CA ARG A 380 15.39 7.11 -8.74
C ARG A 380 16.54 6.13 -8.93
N VAL A 381 16.20 4.83 -8.94
CA VAL A 381 17.16 3.74 -9.11
C VAL A 381 16.91 3.06 -10.45
N TYR A 382 17.98 2.80 -11.17
CA TYR A 382 17.96 2.05 -12.42
C TYR A 382 18.77 0.78 -12.23
N PRO A 383 18.38 -0.36 -12.82
CA PRO A 383 19.28 -1.49 -12.93
C PRO A 383 20.46 -1.02 -13.78
N GLN A 384 21.65 -0.90 -13.21
CA GLN A 384 22.84 -0.68 -14.03
C GLN A 384 23.02 -1.94 -14.88
N HIS A 385 22.90 -1.83 -16.20
CA HIS A 385 23.45 -2.85 -17.08
C HIS A 385 24.94 -2.89 -16.75
N ALA A 386 25.43 -4.05 -16.28
CA ALA A 386 26.86 -4.28 -16.30
C ALA A 386 27.32 -3.95 -17.72
N GLU A 387 28.20 -2.96 -17.86
CA GLU A 387 28.88 -2.72 -19.12
C GLU A 387 29.43 -4.07 -19.56
N VAL A 388 28.93 -4.55 -20.70
CA VAL A 388 29.49 -5.73 -21.38
C VAL A 388 30.91 -5.30 -21.75
N SER A 389 31.87 -5.69 -20.92
CA SER A 389 33.30 -5.51 -21.13
C SER A 389 33.85 -6.66 -21.96
#